data_AF-A0A1V9ZCV4-F1
#
_entry.id   AF-A0A1V9ZCV4-F1
#
_cell.length_a   1.000
_cell.length_b   1.000
_cell.length_c   1.000
_cell.angle_alpha   90.00
_cell.angle_beta   90.00
_cell.angle_gamma   90.00
#
_symmetry.space_group_name_H-M   'P 1'
#
loop_
_entity.id
_entity.type
_entity.pdbx_description
1 polymer ?
#
loop_
_entity_poly.entity_id
_entity_poly.type
_entity_poly.pdbx_seq_one_letter_code
_entity_poly.pdbx_strand_id
1 'polypeptide(L)'
;MFLWSQLTSDDANPPQQQHQPTYKKAKPVKKPVSASPFYSLAQVYAPHAVELNESILQRKGRRTLIFCVRNAPEFCGPLEQWVLMEKIAIEFANDPLNITWCDVESANMKNQWHAFFDQQGQPQDRCFVVSVVNQSKCATFTANSSLSYNELQSWVSKLVGGEIEQRYLAMDIPILPPNYV
;
A
#
# COMPACT_ATOMS: atom_id res chain seq x y z
N MET A 1 -18.32 -84.63 27.42
CA MET A 1 -17.30 -85.37 26.66
C MET A 1 -16.88 -84.46 25.50
N PHE A 2 -15.65 -83.97 25.52
CA PHE A 2 -15.07 -83.22 24.41
C PHE A 2 -14.59 -84.20 23.34
N LEU A 3 -14.78 -83.88 22.05
CA LEU A 3 -13.89 -84.32 20.97
C LEU A 3 -14.14 -83.48 19.70
N TRP A 4 -13.01 -83.11 19.10
CA TRP A 4 -12.79 -82.18 17.99
C TRP A 4 -13.22 -82.72 16.63
N SER A 5 -13.47 -81.83 15.66
CA SER A 5 -12.73 -81.84 14.39
C SER A 5 -12.89 -80.54 13.61
N GLN A 6 -11.75 -80.00 13.21
CA GLN A 6 -11.58 -78.92 12.24
C GLN A 6 -11.95 -79.39 10.84
N LEU A 7 -12.44 -78.48 10.00
CA LEU A 7 -11.99 -78.40 8.61
C LEU A 7 -12.33 -77.02 8.00
N THR A 8 -11.30 -76.49 7.36
CA THR A 8 -11.07 -75.22 6.66
C THR A 8 -12.09 -74.86 5.59
N SER A 9 -12.24 -73.56 5.29
CA SER A 9 -11.96 -72.99 3.96
C SER A 9 -12.20 -71.48 3.91
N ASP A 10 -11.20 -70.79 3.34
CA ASP A 10 -11.30 -69.58 2.50
C ASP A 10 -12.15 -68.40 2.97
N ASP A 11 -11.49 -67.33 3.40
CA ASP A 11 -11.67 -66.07 2.66
C ASP A 11 -10.43 -65.17 2.77
N ALA A 12 -9.87 -64.85 1.62
CA ALA A 12 -8.68 -64.03 1.46
C ALA A 12 -9.06 -62.55 1.59
N ASN A 13 -8.69 -61.92 2.70
CA ASN A 13 -8.73 -60.45 2.79
C ASN A 13 -7.62 -59.85 1.91
N PRO A 14 -7.92 -58.95 0.96
CA PRO A 14 -6.89 -58.21 0.24
C PRO A 14 -6.21 -57.19 1.19
N PRO A 15 -4.91 -56.90 0.99
CA PRO A 15 -4.18 -55.98 1.85
C PRO A 15 -4.73 -54.55 1.72
N GLN A 16 -5.04 -53.92 2.85
CA GLN A 16 -5.36 -52.49 2.93
C GLN A 16 -4.18 -51.68 2.36
N GLN A 17 -4.38 -51.10 1.17
CA GLN A 17 -3.50 -50.07 0.65
C GLN A 17 -3.56 -48.85 1.58
N GLN A 18 -2.51 -48.68 2.37
CA GLN A 18 -2.21 -47.44 3.06
C GLN A 18 -2.04 -46.34 2.00
N HIS A 19 -3.08 -45.54 1.80
CA HIS A 19 -2.98 -44.28 1.07
C HIS A 19 -2.07 -43.34 1.88
N GLN A 20 -0.77 -43.35 1.59
CA GLN A 20 0.09 -42.25 2.02
C GLN A 20 -0.45 -40.98 1.37
N PRO A 21 -0.81 -39.93 2.13
CA PRO A 21 -1.15 -38.65 1.55
C PRO A 21 0.08 -38.17 0.78
N THR A 22 -0.06 -38.09 -0.54
CA THR A 22 0.90 -37.40 -1.39
C THR A 22 0.83 -35.92 -1.01
N TYR A 23 1.70 -35.51 -0.09
CA TYR A 23 1.94 -34.10 0.18
C TYR A 23 2.52 -33.50 -1.11
N LYS A 24 1.64 -32.96 -1.95
CA LYS A 24 2.03 -32.05 -3.02
C LYS A 24 2.84 -30.95 -2.34
N LYS A 25 4.16 -30.89 -2.60
CA LYS A 25 5.00 -29.78 -2.14
C LYS A 25 4.28 -28.49 -2.52
N ALA A 26 3.82 -27.74 -1.52
CA ALA A 26 3.21 -26.45 -1.76
C ALA A 26 4.20 -25.62 -2.58
N LYS A 27 3.75 -25.06 -3.70
CA LYS A 27 4.57 -24.11 -4.46
C LYS A 27 4.97 -23.00 -3.50
N PRO A 28 6.24 -22.56 -3.49
CA PRO A 28 6.66 -21.48 -2.61
C PRO A 28 5.76 -20.26 -2.85
N VAL A 29 5.19 -19.73 -1.77
CA VAL A 29 4.34 -18.54 -1.81
C VAL A 29 5.24 -17.38 -2.21
N LYS A 30 5.03 -16.85 -3.42
CA LYS A 30 5.76 -15.67 -3.91
C LYS A 30 5.46 -14.49 -2.99
N LYS A 31 6.49 -13.77 -2.56
CA LYS A 31 6.31 -12.59 -1.71
C LYS A 31 6.25 -11.34 -2.58
N PRO A 32 5.30 -10.42 -2.32
CA PRO A 32 5.30 -9.13 -3.00
C PRO A 32 6.52 -8.32 -2.55
N VAL A 33 7.24 -7.75 -3.51
CA VAL A 33 8.32 -6.78 -3.30
C VAL A 33 8.02 -5.51 -4.10
N SER A 34 8.52 -4.37 -3.62
CA SER A 34 8.29 -3.09 -4.27
C SER A 34 8.77 -3.11 -5.73
N ALA A 35 8.02 -2.43 -6.59
CA ALA A 35 8.41 -2.17 -7.97
C ALA A 35 9.01 -0.76 -8.17
N SER A 36 9.00 0.08 -7.12
CA SER A 36 9.53 1.43 -7.22
C SER A 36 11.05 1.47 -7.01
N PRO A 37 11.81 2.23 -7.83
CA PRO A 37 13.23 2.49 -7.59
C PRO A 37 13.49 3.26 -6.28
N PHE A 38 12.47 3.91 -5.71
CA PHE A 38 12.59 4.68 -4.49
C PHE A 38 12.49 3.85 -3.20
N TYR A 39 12.19 2.56 -3.29
CA TYR A 39 11.93 1.75 -2.09
C TYR A 39 13.07 1.82 -1.07
N SER A 40 14.33 1.63 -1.52
CA SER A 40 15.49 1.73 -0.63
C SER A 40 15.67 3.12 -0.04
N LEU A 41 15.35 4.17 -0.79
CA LEU A 41 15.44 5.55 -0.33
C LEU A 41 14.40 5.83 0.76
N ALA A 42 13.17 5.36 0.56
CA ALA A 42 12.08 5.47 1.53
C ALA A 42 12.45 4.80 2.86
N GLN A 43 13.03 3.60 2.81
CA GLN A 43 13.46 2.88 4.03
C GLN A 43 14.53 3.63 4.84
N VAL A 44 15.36 4.44 4.19
CA VAL A 44 16.43 5.21 4.85
C VAL A 44 15.90 6.54 5.40
N TYR A 45 15.14 7.28 4.61
CA TYR A 45 14.79 8.68 4.92
C TYR A 45 13.38 8.87 5.45
N ALA A 46 12.48 7.90 5.26
CA ALA A 46 11.11 7.94 5.76
C ALA A 46 10.60 6.55 6.20
N PRO A 47 11.27 5.89 7.16
CA PRO A 47 10.94 4.53 7.58
C PRO A 47 9.53 4.38 8.16
N HIS A 48 8.90 5.46 8.64
CA HIS A 48 7.53 5.41 9.17
C HIS A 48 6.45 5.57 8.09
N ALA A 49 6.84 5.94 6.87
CA ALA A 49 5.94 6.01 5.73
C ALA A 49 6.01 4.70 4.93
N VAL A 50 4.86 4.07 4.72
CA VAL A 50 4.78 2.81 3.98
C VAL A 50 4.45 3.05 2.52
N GLU A 51 4.94 2.20 1.63
CA GLU A 51 4.57 2.29 0.21
C GLU A 51 3.07 2.00 0.04
N LEU A 52 2.41 2.83 -0.77
CA LEU A 52 0.99 2.71 -1.06
C LEU A 52 0.69 1.35 -1.69
N ASN A 53 -0.30 0.67 -1.13
CA ASN A 53 -0.85 -0.56 -1.68
C ASN A 53 -2.35 -0.64 -1.38
N GLU A 54 -3.03 -1.58 -2.04
CA GLU A 54 -4.48 -1.72 -1.96
C GLU A 54 -4.96 -2.00 -0.53
N SER A 55 -4.21 -2.80 0.23
CA SER A 55 -4.59 -3.15 1.61
C SER A 55 -4.64 -1.92 2.52
N ILE A 56 -3.82 -0.89 2.26
CA ILE A 56 -3.84 0.34 3.05
C ILE A 56 -5.08 1.18 2.71
N LEU A 57 -5.44 1.28 1.43
CA LEU A 57 -6.63 2.02 1.00
C LEU A 57 -7.94 1.36 1.45
N GLN A 58 -7.94 0.05 1.66
CA GLN A 58 -9.09 -0.70 2.17
C GLN A 58 -9.29 -0.59 3.69
N ARG A 59 -8.31 -0.04 4.44
CA ARG A 59 -8.42 0.12 5.90
C ARG A 59 -9.49 1.14 6.26
N LYS A 60 -10.58 0.66 6.87
CA LYS A 60 -11.65 1.51 7.39
C LYS A 60 -11.21 2.26 8.64
N GLY A 61 -11.75 3.46 8.84
CA GLY A 61 -11.59 4.23 10.09
C GLY A 61 -10.32 5.07 10.18
N ARG A 62 -9.42 5.01 9.19
CA ARG A 62 -8.26 5.91 9.07
C ARG A 62 -8.25 6.57 7.71
N ARG A 63 -7.75 7.81 7.63
CA ARG A 63 -7.51 8.49 6.36
C ARG A 63 -6.14 8.10 5.86
N THR A 64 -5.97 7.91 4.56
CA THR A 64 -4.67 7.63 3.98
C THR A 64 -4.09 8.92 3.43
N LEU A 65 -2.92 9.32 3.93
CA LEU A 65 -2.16 10.44 3.41
C LEU A 65 -1.08 9.90 2.48
N ILE A 66 -1.13 10.30 1.21
CA ILE A 66 -0.30 9.79 0.13
C ILE A 66 0.62 10.91 -0.33
N PHE A 67 1.92 10.76 -0.10
CA PHE A 67 2.94 11.60 -0.68
C PHE A 67 3.25 11.11 -2.10
N CYS A 68 2.99 11.95 -3.10
CA CYS A 68 3.25 11.66 -4.50
C CYS A 68 4.70 12.05 -4.84
N VAL A 69 5.60 11.09 -4.74
CA VAL A 69 7.04 11.34 -4.86
C VAL A 69 7.48 11.38 -6.32
N ARG A 70 8.32 12.37 -6.63
CA ARG A 70 8.91 12.62 -7.95
C ARG A 70 10.43 12.71 -7.87
N ASN A 71 11.11 12.47 -8.99
CA ASN A 71 12.55 12.67 -9.09
C ASN A 71 12.95 14.14 -9.04
N ALA A 72 12.16 15.02 -9.65
CA ALA A 72 12.47 16.45 -9.76
C ALA A 72 11.19 17.31 -9.70
N PRO A 73 10.51 17.35 -8.55
CA PRO A 73 9.34 18.21 -8.41
C PRO A 73 9.73 19.69 -8.40
N GLU A 74 8.85 20.54 -8.92
CA GLU A 74 8.93 21.96 -8.61
C GLU A 74 8.70 22.18 -7.12
N PHE A 75 9.39 23.20 -6.60
CA PHE A 75 9.19 23.73 -5.26
C PHE A 75 9.58 22.83 -4.07
N CYS A 76 10.23 21.70 -4.31
CA CYS A 76 10.78 20.87 -3.23
C CYS A 76 12.02 20.12 -3.72
N GLY A 77 13.00 19.93 -2.84
CA GLY A 77 14.13 19.06 -3.15
C GLY A 77 13.71 17.59 -3.25
N PRO A 78 14.33 16.77 -4.12
CA PRO A 78 14.04 15.35 -4.21
C PRO A 78 14.16 14.61 -2.87
N LEU A 79 15.21 14.93 -2.10
CA LEU A 79 15.43 14.40 -0.75
C LEU A 79 14.48 15.00 0.30
N GLU A 80 14.13 16.27 0.12
CA GLU A 80 13.31 17.02 1.08
C GLU A 80 11.91 16.44 1.20
N GLN A 81 11.33 15.92 0.11
CA GLN A 81 10.06 15.18 0.12
C GLN A 81 10.04 14.08 1.19
N TRP A 82 11.11 13.29 1.27
CA TRP A 82 11.23 12.19 2.23
C TRP A 82 11.37 12.70 3.66
N VAL A 83 12.22 13.71 3.86
CA VAL A 83 12.44 14.32 5.18
C VAL A 83 11.16 14.95 5.72
N LEU A 84 10.40 15.66 4.88
CA LEU A 84 9.13 16.27 5.27
C LEU A 84 8.07 15.20 5.59
N MET A 85 7.99 14.16 4.76
CA MET A 85 7.09 13.05 5.00
C MET A 85 7.38 12.34 6.32
N GLU A 86 8.65 12.06 6.62
CA GLU A 86 9.05 11.42 7.88
C GLU A 86 8.68 12.26 9.09
N LYS A 87 8.90 13.59 9.03
CA LYS A 87 8.49 14.50 10.10
C LYS A 87 6.99 14.44 10.35
N ILE A 88 6.18 14.45 9.30
CA ILE A 88 4.72 14.31 9.41
C ILE A 88 4.35 12.92 9.97
N ALA A 89 5.03 11.87 9.54
CA ALA A 89 4.77 10.51 10.02
C ALA A 89 5.01 10.37 11.53
N ILE A 90 6.09 10.96 12.03
CA ILE A 90 6.40 10.96 13.47
C ILE A 90 5.41 11.82 14.25
N GLU A 91 5.12 13.03 13.78
CA GLU A 91 4.27 13.98 14.49
C GLU A 91 2.83 13.48 14.63
N PHE A 92 2.27 12.95 13.55
CA PHE A 92 0.88 12.48 13.50
C PHE A 92 0.75 10.96 13.73
N ALA A 93 1.74 10.34 14.38
CA ALA A 93 1.76 8.88 14.59
C ALA A 93 0.56 8.36 15.42
N ASN A 94 0.01 9.22 16.28
CA ASN A 94 -1.13 8.88 17.14
C ASN A 94 -2.49 9.27 16.54
N ASP A 95 -2.50 9.94 15.39
CA ASP A 95 -3.70 10.36 14.70
C ASP A 95 -4.29 9.24 13.84
N PRO A 96 -5.57 9.36 13.42
CA PRO A 96 -6.22 8.38 12.54
C PRO A 96 -5.75 8.51 11.08
N LEU A 97 -4.45 8.62 10.86
CA LEU A 97 -3.80 8.71 9.56
C LEU A 97 -2.99 7.43 9.27
N ASN A 98 -2.96 7.03 8.00
CA ASN A 98 -1.94 6.15 7.44
C ASN A 98 -1.04 7.02 6.58
N ILE A 99 0.22 7.19 6.94
CA ILE A 99 1.19 7.94 6.14
C ILE A 99 1.83 7.01 5.12
N THR A 100 1.71 7.37 3.86
CA THR A 100 2.11 6.54 2.72
C THR A 100 2.79 7.34 1.64
N TRP A 101 3.55 6.67 0.79
CA TRP A 101 4.14 7.27 -0.40
C TRP A 101 3.87 6.44 -1.65
N CYS A 102 3.93 7.09 -2.80
CA CYS A 102 3.88 6.41 -4.10
C CYS A 102 4.84 7.09 -5.08
N ASP A 103 5.33 6.31 -6.03
CA ASP A 103 6.10 6.80 -7.17
C ASP A 103 5.15 7.14 -8.31
N VAL A 104 5.06 8.44 -8.63
CA VAL A 104 4.17 8.93 -9.69
C VAL A 104 4.84 9.01 -11.06
N GLU A 105 6.14 8.74 -11.13
CA GLU A 105 6.92 8.82 -12.37
C GLU A 105 7.30 7.45 -12.93
N SER A 106 7.02 6.37 -12.21
CA SER A 106 7.13 5.01 -12.73
C SER A 106 6.36 4.86 -14.06
N ALA A 107 7.00 4.25 -15.05
CA ALA A 107 6.50 4.19 -16.43
C ALA A 107 5.07 3.65 -16.55
N ASN A 108 4.70 2.68 -15.71
CA ASN A 108 3.37 2.06 -15.71
C ASN A 108 2.28 2.93 -15.04
N MET A 109 2.69 3.92 -14.25
CA MET A 109 1.80 4.71 -13.38
C MET A 109 1.68 6.17 -13.79
N LYS A 110 2.68 6.71 -14.49
CA LYS A 110 2.78 8.13 -14.83
C LYS A 110 1.50 8.70 -15.45
N ASN A 111 0.98 8.06 -16.50
CA ASN A 111 -0.23 8.53 -17.18
C ASN A 111 -1.47 8.49 -16.27
N GLN A 112 -1.57 7.49 -15.39
CA GLN A 112 -2.71 7.35 -14.48
C GLN A 112 -2.70 8.44 -13.41
N TRP A 113 -1.52 8.72 -12.84
CA TRP A 113 -1.35 9.80 -11.87
C TRP A 113 -1.54 11.18 -12.50
N HIS A 114 -1.06 11.39 -13.73
CA HIS A 114 -1.31 12.64 -14.46
C HIS A 114 -2.81 12.87 -14.68
N ALA A 115 -3.54 11.84 -15.14
CA ALA A 115 -4.99 11.91 -15.29
C ALA A 115 -5.70 12.19 -13.95
N PHE A 116 -5.21 11.60 -12.85
CA PHE A 116 -5.72 11.88 -11.51
C PHE A 116 -5.52 13.35 -11.12
N PHE A 117 -4.34 13.93 -11.36
CA PHE A 117 -4.07 15.33 -11.05
C PHE A 117 -4.92 16.28 -11.89
N ASP A 118 -5.10 15.98 -13.18
CA ASP A 118 -5.95 16.77 -14.07
C ASP A 118 -7.41 16.81 -13.59
N GLN A 119 -7.95 15.66 -13.17
CA GLN A 119 -9.29 15.54 -12.59
C GLN A 119 -9.46 16.37 -11.31
N GLN A 120 -8.38 16.52 -10.53
CA GLN A 120 -8.37 17.33 -9.32
C GLN A 120 -8.03 18.82 -9.58
N GLY A 121 -7.75 19.20 -10.83
CA GLY A 121 -7.35 20.54 -11.23
C GLY A 121 -5.98 20.94 -10.67
N GLN A 122 -5.04 19.99 -10.62
CA GLN A 122 -3.75 20.15 -9.96
C GLN A 122 -2.60 20.14 -10.96
N PRO A 123 -1.55 20.94 -10.75
CA PRO A 123 -0.38 20.97 -11.62
C PRO A 123 0.40 19.66 -11.55
N GLN A 124 0.89 19.18 -12.69
CA GLN A 124 1.51 17.86 -12.83
C GLN A 124 2.98 17.82 -12.44
N ASP A 125 3.61 18.94 -12.14
CA ASP A 125 5.06 19.10 -11.93
C ASP A 125 5.44 19.37 -10.48
N ARG A 126 4.46 19.61 -9.59
CA ARG A 126 4.71 20.01 -8.20
C ARG A 126 4.72 18.83 -7.24
N CYS A 127 5.29 19.08 -6.06
CA CYS A 127 5.04 18.24 -4.90
C CYS A 127 3.55 18.23 -4.56
N PHE A 128 3.06 17.03 -4.32
CA PHE A 128 1.65 16.78 -4.21
C PHE A 128 1.37 15.77 -3.10
N VAL A 129 0.40 16.10 -2.27
CA VAL A 129 -0.07 15.23 -1.19
C VAL A 129 -1.56 15.02 -1.34
N VAL A 130 -1.99 13.76 -1.31
CA VAL A 130 -3.40 13.37 -1.43
C VAL A 130 -3.85 12.75 -0.12
N SER A 131 -4.89 13.29 0.49
CA SER A 131 -5.63 12.59 1.52
C SER A 131 -6.79 11.84 0.90
N VAL A 132 -6.99 10.58 1.27
CA VAL A 132 -8.09 9.74 0.80
C VAL A 132 -8.86 9.20 1.99
N VAL A 133 -10.19 9.26 1.92
CA VAL A 133 -11.11 8.74 2.93
C VAL A 133 -12.05 7.71 2.31
N ASN A 134 -11.94 6.47 2.79
CA ASN A 134 -12.76 5.33 2.36
C ASN A 134 -12.82 5.15 0.83
N GLN A 135 -11.77 5.53 0.09
CA GLN A 135 -11.72 5.50 -1.38
C GLN A 135 -12.90 6.20 -2.07
N SER A 136 -13.56 7.13 -1.39
CA SER A 136 -14.74 7.85 -1.93
C SER A 136 -14.52 9.34 -2.06
N LYS A 137 -13.68 9.89 -1.19
CA LYS A 137 -13.37 11.32 -1.15
C LYS A 137 -11.87 11.55 -1.03
N CYS A 138 -11.42 12.66 -1.58
CA CYS A 138 -10.06 13.12 -1.43
C CYS A 138 -9.96 14.62 -1.13
N ALA A 139 -8.88 14.99 -0.48
CA ALA A 139 -8.40 16.35 -0.39
C ALA A 139 -6.96 16.38 -0.91
N THR A 140 -6.56 17.47 -1.53
CA THR A 140 -5.27 17.59 -2.18
C THR A 140 -4.52 18.80 -1.64
N PHE A 141 -3.21 18.70 -1.63
CA PHE A 141 -2.31 19.78 -1.23
C PHE A 141 -1.16 19.85 -2.22
N THR A 142 -0.88 21.08 -2.64
CA THR A 142 0.27 21.42 -3.48
C THR A 142 0.89 22.71 -2.97
N ALA A 143 2.20 22.83 -3.06
CA ALA A 143 2.90 24.07 -2.75
C ALA A 143 2.80 25.04 -3.94
N ASN A 144 2.78 26.35 -3.65
CA ASN A 144 2.78 27.42 -4.67
C ASN A 144 4.14 28.13 -4.80
N SER A 145 5.00 27.92 -3.81
CA SER A 145 6.40 28.32 -3.75
C SER A 145 7.11 27.18 -3.02
N SER A 146 8.23 27.39 -2.33
CA SER A 146 8.92 26.32 -1.60
C SER A 146 8.01 25.57 -0.62
N LEU A 147 7.93 24.23 -0.74
CA LEU A 147 7.21 23.39 0.20
C LEU A 147 7.88 23.45 1.58
N SER A 148 7.21 24.07 2.55
CA SER A 148 7.70 24.13 3.92
C SER A 148 7.00 23.12 4.82
N TYR A 149 7.71 22.67 5.87
CA TYR A 149 7.13 21.82 6.90
C TYR A 149 5.94 22.49 7.60
N ASN A 150 6.01 23.78 7.90
CA ASN A 150 4.95 24.49 8.61
C ASN A 150 3.64 24.55 7.81
N GLU A 151 3.72 24.75 6.49
CA GLU A 151 2.53 24.73 5.62
C GLU A 151 1.92 23.34 5.56
N LEU A 152 2.76 22.32 5.37
CA LEU A 152 2.32 20.93 5.33
C LEU A 152 1.69 20.51 6.67
N GLN A 153 2.36 20.80 7.79
CA GLN A 153 1.88 20.55 9.15
C GLN A 153 0.53 21.24 9.38
N SER A 154 0.42 22.53 9.05
CA SER A 154 -0.83 23.28 9.20
C SER A 154 -1.96 22.65 8.39
N TRP A 155 -1.69 22.24 7.15
CA TRP A 155 -2.68 21.59 6.30
C TRP A 155 -3.08 20.20 6.84
N VAL A 156 -2.14 19.38 7.31
CA VAL A 156 -2.43 18.07 7.91
C VAL A 156 -3.22 18.21 9.21
N SER A 157 -2.89 19.18 10.08
CA SER A 157 -3.65 19.46 11.30
C SER A 157 -5.10 19.83 10.99
N LYS A 158 -5.33 20.73 10.01
CA LYS A 158 -6.68 21.08 9.55
C LYS A 158 -7.42 19.89 8.95
N LEU A 159 -6.71 19.03 8.22
CA LEU A 159 -7.26 17.82 7.65
C LEU A 159 -7.77 16.87 8.75
N VAL A 160 -6.97 16.63 9.79
CA VAL A 160 -7.34 15.82 10.96
C VAL A 160 -8.51 16.46 11.71
N GLY A 161 -8.49 17.78 11.88
CA GLY A 161 -9.58 18.56 12.47
C GLY A 161 -10.87 18.58 11.65
N GLY A 162 -10.84 18.10 10.40
CA GLY A 162 -12.01 18.08 9.52
C GLY A 162 -12.37 19.44 8.89
N GLU A 163 -11.43 20.40 8.94
CA GLU A 163 -11.60 21.75 8.39
C GLU A 163 -11.34 21.81 6.89
N ILE A 164 -10.66 20.81 6.32
CA ILE A 164 -10.38 20.72 4.90
C ILE A 164 -11.56 20.07 4.17
N GLU A 165 -12.10 20.78 3.19
CA GLU A 165 -13.12 20.25 2.27
C GLU A 165 -12.59 19.05 1.50
N GLN A 166 -13.39 17.99 1.41
CA GLN A 166 -13.07 16.78 0.65
C GLN A 166 -14.05 16.61 -0.50
N ARG A 167 -13.49 16.44 -1.70
CA ARG A 167 -14.26 16.25 -2.94
C ARG A 167 -14.42 14.76 -3.23
N TYR A 168 -15.47 14.39 -3.95
CA TYR A 168 -15.64 13.01 -4.38
C TYR A 168 -14.55 12.62 -5.38
N LEU A 169 -14.07 11.39 -5.25
CA LEU A 169 -13.15 10.80 -6.20
C LEU A 169 -13.85 10.56 -7.53
N ALA A 170 -13.31 11.13 -8.60
CA ALA A 170 -13.81 10.92 -9.96
C ALA A 170 -13.19 9.69 -10.63
N MET A 171 -12.08 9.19 -10.08
CA MET A 171 -11.41 7.97 -10.51
C MET A 171 -10.72 7.31 -9.31
N ASP A 172 -10.39 6.03 -9.47
CA ASP A 172 -9.67 5.27 -8.44
C ASP A 172 -8.25 5.80 -8.24
N ILE A 173 -7.73 5.63 -7.02
CA ILE A 173 -6.36 5.99 -6.68
C ILE A 173 -5.40 5.03 -7.42
N PRO A 174 -4.49 5.53 -8.26
CA PRO A 174 -3.55 4.65 -8.96
C PRO A 174 -2.59 3.97 -7.97
N ILE A 175 -2.40 2.66 -8.10
CA ILE A 175 -1.49 1.87 -7.25
C ILE A 175 -0.48 1.14 -8.14
N LEU A 176 0.81 1.26 -7.81
CA LEU A 176 1.86 0.53 -8.49
C LEU A 176 1.76 -0.96 -8.12
N PRO A 177 1.57 -1.89 -9.09
CA PRO A 177 1.53 -3.30 -8.78
C PRO A 177 2.89 -3.79 -8.25
N PRO A 178 2.91 -4.65 -7.22
CA PRO A 178 4.17 -5.19 -6.68
C PRO A 178 4.79 -6.19 -7.65
N ASN A 179 6.10 -6.34 -7.56
CA ASN A 179 6.81 -7.47 -8.15
C ASN A 179 6.63 -8.72 -7.28
N TYR A 180 6.67 -9.91 -7.88
CA TYR A 180 6.55 -11.17 -7.15
C TYR A 180 7.81 -12.02 -7.35
N VAL A 181 8.53 -12.27 -6.26
CA VAL A 181 9.72 -13.14 -6.22
C VAL A 181 9.45 -14.42 -5.45
#